data_AF-A0A6L5YR87-F1
#
_entry.id   AF-A0A6L5YR87-F1
#
_cell.length_a   1.000
_cell.length_b   1.000
_cell.length_c   1.000
_cell.angle_alpha   90.00
_cell.angle_beta   90.00
_cell.angle_gamma   90.00
#
_symmetry.space_group_name_H-M   'P 1'
#
loop_
_entity.id
_entity.type
_entity.pdbx_description
1 polymer ?
#
loop_
_entity_poly.entity_id
_entity_poly.type
_entity_poly.pdbx_seq_one_letter_code
_entity_poly.pdbx_strand_id
1 'polypeptide(L)'
;MEKKERDYYFDNLKAVLIFLVVLGHFLLPIHDNAVLVILKRLIYVFHMPLFVFVSGYFAKTIYRNGTFNFKRILYLIKAYILFVIAIQLVYVLAGFRSFAQINFFAQSGAPWYLFAMIAWYLCIPLIRRLHPAVVLGGSVLLALAAGYFRQIGDFLCLSRILVFGPFFYLGYYMKKEDIQKVLSPKLKKPVITAASGICIGILLFGDRLHDELSMVYENISYFELDHWAEGAIVRLVLMVCAVFLSWAVMFLVPDRKTQISFIGERTMPVYMLHRLIRDILMFMGMYDYLEQLDLLSVLLLICVAICLTFWLSSEWVTKQVNRVLRLRLW
;
A
#
# COMPACT_ATOMS: atom_id res chain seq x y z
N MET A 1 3.61 -31.26 -18.19
CA MET A 1 3.22 -29.91 -17.72
C MET A 1 4.11 -29.56 -16.55
N GLU A 2 5.15 -28.74 -16.75
CA GLU A 2 5.98 -28.26 -15.64
C GLU A 2 5.08 -27.54 -14.63
N LYS A 3 5.01 -28.11 -13.43
CA LYS A 3 4.31 -27.51 -12.30
C LYS A 3 5.07 -26.24 -11.97
N LYS A 4 4.59 -25.09 -12.45
CA LYS A 4 5.21 -23.77 -12.21
C LYS A 4 5.56 -23.68 -10.73
N GLU A 5 6.85 -23.73 -10.43
CA GLU A 5 7.35 -23.79 -9.07
C GLU A 5 6.89 -22.52 -8.34
N ARG A 6 6.23 -22.71 -7.20
CA ARG A 6 5.58 -21.63 -6.48
C ARG A 6 6.65 -20.76 -5.82
N ASP A 7 6.52 -19.45 -6.01
CA ASP A 7 7.47 -18.49 -5.46
C ASP A 7 7.08 -18.09 -4.02
N TYR A 8 7.58 -18.85 -3.04
CA TYR A 8 7.29 -18.63 -1.62
C TYR A 8 7.84 -17.32 -1.08
N TYR A 9 8.90 -16.78 -1.70
CA TYR A 9 9.47 -15.48 -1.32
C TYR A 9 8.42 -14.37 -1.44
N PHE A 10 7.75 -14.27 -2.59
CA PHE A 10 6.70 -13.26 -2.78
C PHE A 10 5.46 -13.51 -1.93
N ASP A 11 5.13 -14.76 -1.60
CA ASP A 11 4.04 -15.06 -0.68
C ASP A 11 4.38 -14.57 0.74
N ASN A 12 5.60 -14.80 1.23
CA ASN A 12 6.04 -14.26 2.52
C ASN A 12 6.09 -12.72 2.51
N LEU A 13 6.59 -12.12 1.42
CA LEU A 13 6.67 -10.66 1.28
C LEU A 13 5.28 -10.04 1.32
N LYS A 14 4.33 -10.60 0.56
CA LYS A 14 2.93 -10.16 0.60
C LYS A 14 2.30 -10.34 1.99
N ALA A 15 2.65 -11.39 2.72
CA ALA A 15 2.17 -11.62 4.09
C ALA A 15 2.67 -10.55 5.06
N VAL A 16 3.95 -10.19 5.00
CA VAL A 16 4.52 -9.08 5.80
C VAL A 16 3.85 -7.76 5.43
N LEU A 17 3.72 -7.48 4.13
CA LEU A 17 3.15 -6.21 3.68
C LEU A 17 1.66 -6.07 4.03
N ILE A 18 0.86 -7.12 3.88
CA ILE A 18 -0.57 -7.02 4.23
C ILE A 18 -0.75 -6.83 5.73
N PHE A 19 0.10 -7.46 6.56
CA PHE A 19 0.14 -7.19 7.98
C PHE A 19 0.47 -5.71 8.28
N LEU A 20 1.48 -5.15 7.62
CA LEU A 20 1.85 -3.74 7.77
C LEU A 20 0.74 -2.79 7.32
N VAL A 21 -0.03 -3.13 6.27
CA VAL A 21 -1.22 -2.37 5.86
C VAL A 21 -2.28 -2.38 6.96
N VAL A 22 -2.55 -3.56 7.54
CA VAL A 22 -3.52 -3.69 8.64
C VAL A 22 -3.06 -2.85 9.83
N LEU A 23 -1.81 -3.05 10.30
CA LEU A 23 -1.25 -2.30 11.41
C LEU A 23 -1.25 -0.79 11.14
N GLY A 24 -0.82 -0.35 9.96
CA GLY A 24 -0.82 1.06 9.56
C GLY A 24 -2.20 1.70 9.65
N HIS A 25 -3.25 1.04 9.15
CA HIS A 25 -4.61 1.57 9.24
C HIS A 25 -5.19 1.62 10.65
N PHE A 26 -4.74 0.75 11.55
CA PHE A 26 -5.07 0.83 12.97
C PHE A 26 -4.28 1.92 13.70
N LEU A 27 -3.08 2.27 13.23
CA LEU A 27 -2.30 3.39 13.76
C LEU A 27 -2.77 4.74 13.23
N LEU A 28 -3.44 4.77 12.07
CA LEU A 28 -3.79 6.01 11.37
C LEU A 28 -4.61 6.99 12.21
N PRO A 29 -5.67 6.58 12.95
CA PRO A 29 -6.50 7.49 13.75
C PRO A 29 -5.82 8.03 15.01
N ILE A 30 -4.57 7.62 15.30
CA ILE A 30 -3.86 8.01 16.52
C ILE A 30 -3.02 9.25 16.23
N HIS A 31 -3.19 10.27 17.08
CA HIS A 31 -2.55 11.57 16.93
C HIS A 31 -1.73 11.98 18.15
N ASP A 32 -2.15 11.64 19.36
CA ASP A 32 -1.57 12.22 20.59
C ASP A 32 -0.44 11.38 21.21
N ASN A 33 -0.25 10.13 20.75
CA ASN A 33 0.80 9.25 21.27
C ASN A 33 2.07 9.26 20.39
N ALA A 34 3.15 9.85 20.90
CA ALA A 34 4.40 10.03 20.15
C ALA A 34 4.98 8.71 19.58
N VAL A 35 4.99 7.64 20.38
CA VAL A 35 5.54 6.33 19.95
C VAL A 35 4.72 5.74 18.80
N LEU A 36 3.39 5.79 18.90
CA LEU A 36 2.48 5.28 17.88
C LEU A 36 2.53 6.11 16.60
N VAL A 37 2.67 7.44 16.71
CA VAL A 37 2.83 8.36 15.58
C VAL A 37 4.14 8.11 14.84
N ILE A 38 5.24 7.90 15.57
CA ILE A 38 6.54 7.55 14.96
C ILE A 38 6.44 6.19 14.24
N LEU A 39 5.84 5.18 14.89
CA LEU A 39 5.65 3.87 14.28
C LEU A 39 4.79 3.96 13.01
N LYS A 40 3.72 4.76 13.05
CA LYS A 40 2.88 5.10 11.89
C LYS A 40 3.76 5.66 10.77
N ARG A 41 4.50 6.74 11.02
CA ARG A 41 5.36 7.38 10.01
C ARG A 41 6.35 6.40 9.40
N LEU A 42 7.06 5.61 10.22
CA LEU A 42 8.01 4.60 9.73
C LEU A 42 7.38 3.59 8.78
N ILE A 43 6.21 3.04 9.12
CA ILE A 43 5.50 2.08 8.28
C ILE A 43 5.05 2.75 6.97
N TYR A 44 4.43 3.93 7.07
CA TYR A 44 3.85 4.63 5.92
C TYR A 44 4.85 5.07 4.86
N VAL A 45 6.12 5.32 5.22
CA VAL A 45 7.17 5.69 4.25
C VAL A 45 7.40 4.59 3.19
N PHE A 46 7.29 3.31 3.52
CA PHE A 46 7.72 2.23 2.61
C PHE A 46 6.67 1.16 2.31
N HIS A 47 5.69 0.91 3.19
CA HIS A 47 4.83 -0.27 3.02
C HIS A 47 3.97 -0.19 1.74
N MET A 48 3.37 0.97 1.42
CA MET A 48 2.63 1.16 0.17
C MET A 48 3.54 1.18 -1.06
N PRO A 49 4.66 1.92 -1.09
CA PRO A 49 5.64 1.82 -2.19
C PRO A 49 6.05 0.38 -2.52
N LEU A 50 6.38 -0.42 -1.50
CA LEU A 50 6.77 -1.82 -1.68
C LEU A 50 5.57 -2.69 -2.12
N PHE A 51 4.38 -2.48 -1.56
CA PHE A 51 3.18 -3.23 -1.97
C PHE A 51 2.77 -2.94 -3.43
N VAL A 52 2.90 -1.68 -3.85
CA VAL A 52 2.68 -1.23 -5.23
C VAL A 52 3.74 -1.82 -6.15
N PHE A 53 5.01 -1.81 -5.75
CA PHE A 53 6.10 -2.46 -6.49
C PHE A 53 5.84 -3.96 -6.72
N VAL A 54 5.49 -4.70 -5.67
CA VAL A 54 5.15 -6.13 -5.77
C VAL A 54 3.97 -6.34 -6.73
N SER A 55 3.00 -5.44 -6.71
CA SER A 55 1.82 -5.54 -7.58
C SER A 55 2.13 -5.24 -9.03
N GLY A 56 3.04 -4.29 -9.28
CA GLY A 56 3.65 -4.04 -10.59
C GLY A 56 4.39 -5.27 -11.12
N TYR A 57 5.19 -5.93 -10.28
CA TYR A 57 5.91 -7.17 -10.65
C TYR A 57 4.97 -8.27 -11.14
N PHE A 58 3.82 -8.46 -10.50
CA PHE A 58 2.79 -9.41 -10.92
C PHE A 58 1.86 -8.91 -12.04
N ALA A 59 1.92 -7.63 -12.39
CA ALA A 59 1.06 -7.02 -13.41
C ALA A 59 1.38 -7.49 -14.83
N LYS A 60 2.57 -8.06 -15.06
CA LYS A 60 2.96 -8.68 -16.35
C LYS A 60 1.97 -9.73 -16.85
N THR A 61 1.24 -10.36 -15.92
CA THR A 61 0.21 -11.38 -16.24
C THR A 61 -1.09 -10.80 -16.80
N ILE A 62 -1.30 -9.47 -16.73
CA ILE A 62 -2.45 -8.78 -17.32
C ILE A 62 -2.42 -8.83 -18.83
N TYR A 63 -1.23 -8.80 -19.42
CA TYR A 63 -1.07 -8.91 -20.86
C TYR A 63 -0.20 -10.13 -21.15
N ARG A 64 -0.82 -11.23 -21.59
CA ARG A 64 -0.13 -12.49 -21.88
C ARG A 64 -0.54 -13.01 -23.25
N ASN A 65 0.44 -13.45 -24.04
CA ASN A 65 0.23 -14.05 -25.36
C ASN A 65 -0.62 -13.19 -26.30
N GLY A 66 -0.39 -11.87 -26.33
CA GLY A 66 -1.18 -10.94 -27.17
C GLY A 66 -2.57 -10.59 -26.65
N THR A 67 -3.04 -11.25 -25.58
CA THR A 67 -4.37 -11.03 -25.01
C THR A 67 -4.30 -10.19 -23.73
N PHE A 68 -5.20 -9.20 -23.65
CA PHE A 68 -5.38 -8.39 -22.45
C PHE A 68 -6.45 -9.00 -21.55
N ASN A 69 -6.11 -9.24 -20.28
CA ASN A 69 -6.98 -9.93 -19.33
C ASN A 69 -8.02 -8.96 -18.74
N PHE A 70 -9.04 -8.65 -19.53
CA PHE A 70 -10.17 -7.82 -19.11
C PHE A 70 -10.90 -8.39 -17.89
N LYS A 71 -10.95 -9.73 -17.73
CA LYS A 71 -11.58 -10.37 -16.56
C LYS A 71 -10.93 -9.93 -15.25
N ARG A 72 -9.61 -9.73 -15.23
CA ARG A 72 -8.91 -9.27 -14.02
C ARG A 72 -9.24 -7.81 -13.67
N ILE A 73 -9.44 -6.95 -14.67
CA ILE A 73 -9.89 -5.56 -14.45
C ILE A 73 -11.34 -5.55 -13.95
N LEU A 74 -12.23 -6.31 -14.58
CA LEU A 74 -13.62 -6.43 -14.13
C LEU A 74 -13.71 -6.93 -12.68
N TYR A 75 -12.84 -7.86 -12.30
CA TYR A 75 -12.74 -8.34 -10.92
C TYR A 75 -12.34 -7.21 -9.96
N LEU A 76 -11.35 -6.39 -10.32
CA LEU A 76 -10.92 -5.25 -9.51
C LEU A 76 -11.99 -4.17 -9.43
N ILE A 77 -12.69 -3.86 -10.53
CA ILE A 77 -13.81 -2.92 -10.56
C ILE A 77 -14.92 -3.40 -9.62
N LYS A 78 -15.30 -4.67 -9.72
CA LYS A 78 -16.29 -5.28 -8.82
C LYS A 78 -15.85 -5.19 -7.37
N ALA A 79 -14.60 -5.53 -7.08
CA ALA A 79 -14.06 -5.46 -5.73
C ALA A 79 -14.03 -4.02 -5.19
N TYR A 80 -13.65 -3.05 -6.01
CA TYR A 80 -13.64 -1.63 -5.66
C TYR A 80 -15.04 -1.13 -5.30
N ILE A 81 -16.02 -1.36 -6.17
CA ILE A 81 -17.41 -0.94 -5.96
C ILE A 81 -17.95 -1.56 -4.67
N LEU A 82 -17.78 -2.87 -4.48
CA LEU A 82 -18.22 -3.55 -3.28
C LEU A 82 -17.51 -3.04 -2.02
N PHE A 83 -16.22 -2.70 -2.13
CA PHE A 83 -15.47 -2.18 -0.99
C PHE A 83 -15.97 -0.81 -0.56
N VAL A 84 -16.16 0.10 -1.51
CA VAL A 84 -16.68 1.45 -1.24
C VAL A 84 -18.09 1.39 -0.63
N ILE A 85 -18.97 0.56 -1.20
CA ILE A 85 -20.33 0.35 -0.66
C ILE A 85 -20.28 -0.23 0.76
N ALA A 86 -19.43 -1.22 1.00
CA ALA A 86 -19.30 -1.84 2.32
C ALA A 86 -18.80 -0.85 3.38
N ILE A 87 -17.80 -0.02 3.05
CA ILE A 87 -17.34 1.06 3.95
C ILE A 87 -18.50 2.01 4.24
N GLN A 88 -19.19 2.48 3.20
CA GLN A 88 -20.30 3.41 3.37
C GLN A 88 -21.39 2.83 4.28
N LEU A 89 -21.72 1.54 4.11
CA LEU A 89 -22.72 0.88 4.94
C LEU A 89 -22.35 0.91 6.43
N VAL A 90 -21.07 0.69 6.77
CA VAL A 90 -20.59 0.80 8.16
C VAL A 90 -20.83 2.21 8.72
N TYR A 91 -20.54 3.25 7.94
CA TYR A 91 -20.74 4.65 8.37
C TYR A 91 -22.22 4.99 8.57
N VAL A 92 -23.10 4.52 7.67
CA VAL A 92 -24.54 4.70 7.79
C VAL A 92 -25.10 4.00 9.02
N LEU A 93 -24.67 2.76 9.28
CA LEU A 93 -25.07 1.99 10.47
C LEU A 93 -24.57 2.63 11.77
N ALA A 94 -23.42 3.31 11.74
CA ALA A 94 -22.87 4.07 12.87
C ALA A 94 -23.57 5.43 13.10
N GLY A 95 -24.58 5.80 12.30
CA GLY A 95 -25.37 7.02 12.50
C GLY A 95 -24.84 8.27 11.79
N PHE A 96 -23.75 8.18 11.03
CA PHE A 96 -23.17 9.31 10.30
C PHE A 96 -23.91 9.53 8.97
N ARG A 97 -25.05 10.25 9.02
CA ARG A 97 -25.90 10.52 7.83
C ARG A 97 -25.32 11.56 6.86
N SER A 98 -24.43 12.45 7.29
CA SER A 98 -23.84 13.51 6.43
C SER A 98 -22.86 12.97 5.38
N PHE A 99 -22.30 11.78 5.60
CA PHE A 99 -21.40 11.11 4.66
C PHE A 99 -22.14 10.33 3.57
N ALA A 100 -23.47 10.40 3.48
CA ALA A 100 -24.30 9.58 2.58
C ALA A 100 -24.11 9.84 1.07
N GLN A 101 -23.28 10.80 0.67
CA GLN A 101 -22.91 10.99 -0.74
C GLN A 101 -21.72 10.08 -1.10
N ILE A 102 -22.00 8.87 -1.58
CA ILE A 102 -20.96 7.97 -2.07
C ILE A 102 -20.25 8.61 -3.26
N ASN A 103 -19.02 9.09 -3.06
CA ASN A 103 -18.18 9.55 -4.15
C ASN A 103 -17.25 8.44 -4.61
N PHE A 104 -17.67 7.69 -5.63
CA PHE A 104 -16.84 6.63 -6.22
C PHE A 104 -15.56 7.14 -6.90
N PHE A 105 -15.38 8.44 -7.06
CA PHE A 105 -14.23 9.04 -7.72
C PHE A 105 -13.30 9.76 -6.76
N ALA A 106 -13.73 10.06 -5.53
CA ALA A 106 -12.89 10.65 -4.50
C ALA A 106 -12.79 9.70 -3.30
N GLN A 107 -11.70 8.94 -3.23
CA GLN A 107 -11.46 7.97 -2.16
C GLN A 107 -10.07 8.19 -1.55
N SER A 108 -10.02 8.69 -0.32
CA SER A 108 -8.78 8.91 0.42
C SER A 108 -8.36 7.73 1.29
N GLY A 109 -9.33 6.89 1.70
CA GLY A 109 -9.09 5.68 2.49
C GLY A 109 -8.63 4.49 1.64
N ALA A 110 -8.55 3.31 2.25
CA ALA A 110 -8.03 2.09 1.61
C ALA A 110 -8.45 1.86 0.13
N PRO A 111 -9.71 2.07 -0.32
CA PRO A 111 -10.12 1.78 -1.71
C PRO A 111 -9.27 2.43 -2.82
N TRP A 112 -8.55 3.52 -2.55
CA TRP A 112 -7.69 4.22 -3.52
C TRP A 112 -6.74 3.25 -4.25
N TYR A 113 -6.21 2.25 -3.55
CA TYR A 113 -5.24 1.33 -4.11
C TYR A 113 -5.84 0.42 -5.18
N LEU A 114 -7.09 -0.04 -5.01
CA LEU A 114 -7.78 -0.81 -6.06
C LEU A 114 -8.07 0.06 -7.29
N PHE A 115 -8.44 1.32 -7.06
CA PHE A 115 -8.64 2.28 -8.13
C PHE A 115 -7.35 2.53 -8.93
N ALA A 116 -6.24 2.76 -8.22
CA ALA A 116 -4.91 2.93 -8.83
C ALA A 116 -4.47 1.70 -9.61
N MET A 117 -4.72 0.49 -9.08
CA MET A 117 -4.44 -0.76 -9.80
C MET A 117 -5.21 -0.90 -11.11
N ILE A 118 -6.48 -0.48 -11.14
CA ILE A 118 -7.28 -0.45 -12.38
C ILE A 118 -6.64 0.52 -13.38
N ALA A 119 -6.30 1.74 -12.94
CA ALA A 119 -5.68 2.76 -13.78
C ALA A 119 -4.34 2.28 -14.36
N TRP A 120 -3.43 1.78 -13.51
CA TRP A 120 -2.13 1.27 -13.95
C TRP A 120 -2.28 0.08 -14.91
N TYR A 121 -3.23 -0.82 -14.69
CA TYR A 121 -3.51 -1.93 -15.61
C TYR A 121 -4.00 -1.46 -16.98
N LEU A 122 -4.83 -0.42 -17.02
CA LEU A 122 -5.27 0.21 -18.27
C LEU A 122 -4.12 0.93 -19.00
N CYS A 123 -3.09 1.39 -18.28
CA CYS A 123 -1.88 1.95 -18.89
C CYS A 123 -0.92 0.89 -19.46
N ILE A 124 -0.99 -0.38 -19.02
CA ILE A 124 -0.05 -1.45 -19.44
C ILE A 124 0.09 -1.59 -20.97
N PRO A 125 -0.99 -1.57 -21.78
CA PRO A 125 -0.90 -1.69 -23.23
C PRO A 125 -0.09 -0.57 -23.91
N LEU A 126 -0.03 0.61 -23.29
CA LEU A 126 0.74 1.75 -23.77
C LEU A 126 2.21 1.64 -23.34
N ILE A 127 2.46 1.49 -22.03
CA ILE A 127 3.83 1.48 -21.49
C ILE A 127 4.69 0.33 -22.03
N ARG A 128 4.08 -0.82 -22.35
CA ARG A 128 4.81 -1.98 -22.90
C ARG A 128 5.48 -1.69 -24.26
N ARG A 129 5.01 -0.66 -24.97
CA ARG A 129 5.55 -0.23 -26.27
C ARG A 129 6.69 0.77 -26.13
N LEU A 130 6.86 1.34 -24.93
CA LEU A 130 7.84 2.37 -24.63
C LEU A 130 9.08 1.74 -23.99
N HIS A 131 10.23 2.39 -24.18
CA HIS A 131 11.47 1.99 -23.54
C HIS A 131 11.37 2.17 -22.00
N PRO A 132 11.84 1.21 -21.17
CA PRO A 132 11.69 1.28 -19.71
C PRO A 132 12.20 2.59 -19.09
N ALA A 133 13.32 3.13 -19.59
CA ALA A 133 13.88 4.39 -19.11
C ALA A 133 12.93 5.59 -19.32
N VAL A 134 12.18 5.61 -20.42
CA VAL A 134 11.20 6.67 -20.72
C VAL A 134 10.03 6.60 -19.76
N VAL A 135 9.52 5.38 -19.49
CA VAL A 135 8.40 5.18 -18.58
C VAL A 135 8.79 5.49 -17.14
N LEU A 136 9.95 5.01 -16.68
CA LEU A 136 10.44 5.28 -15.34
C LEU A 136 10.76 6.77 -15.14
N GLY A 137 11.55 7.36 -16.04
CA GLY A 137 11.88 8.79 -15.98
C GLY A 137 10.64 9.67 -16.05
N GLY A 138 9.74 9.40 -17.00
CA GLY A 138 8.47 10.11 -17.13
C GLY A 138 7.59 9.96 -15.88
N SER A 139 7.50 8.77 -15.29
CA SER A 139 6.72 8.56 -14.07
C SER A 139 7.30 9.30 -12.87
N VAL A 140 8.62 9.39 -12.73
CA VAL A 140 9.26 10.17 -11.65
C VAL A 140 8.98 11.65 -11.87
N LEU A 141 9.15 12.16 -13.09
CA LEU A 141 8.82 13.57 -13.39
C LEU A 141 7.35 13.90 -13.10
N LEU A 142 6.42 13.02 -13.47
CA LEU A 142 5.00 13.19 -13.16
C LEU A 142 4.72 13.12 -11.64
N ALA A 143 5.38 12.21 -10.92
CA ALA A 143 5.27 12.12 -9.46
C ALA A 143 5.75 13.40 -8.76
N LEU A 144 6.86 13.99 -9.24
CA LEU A 144 7.39 15.24 -8.72
C LEU A 144 6.52 16.44 -9.10
N ALA A 145 6.00 16.48 -10.33
CA ALA A 145 5.14 17.55 -10.80
C ALA A 145 3.76 17.55 -10.13
N ALA A 146 3.25 16.37 -9.74
CA ALA A 146 1.93 16.18 -9.16
C ALA A 146 1.63 17.14 -7.98
N GLY A 147 2.61 17.37 -7.08
CA GLY A 147 2.38 18.23 -5.91
C GLY A 147 2.14 19.72 -6.22
N TYR A 148 2.54 20.20 -7.40
CA TYR A 148 2.31 21.60 -7.81
C TYR A 148 0.88 21.86 -8.32
N PHE A 149 0.07 20.83 -8.51
CA PHE A 149 -1.32 21.00 -8.91
C PHE A 149 -2.19 21.17 -7.65
N ARG A 150 -2.67 22.40 -7.40
CA ARG A 150 -3.49 22.75 -6.22
C ARG A 150 -4.76 21.92 -6.07
N GLN A 151 -5.32 21.43 -7.19
CA GLN A 151 -6.58 20.67 -7.23
C GLN A 151 -6.35 19.17 -7.44
N ILE A 152 -5.12 18.68 -7.33
CA ILE A 152 -4.81 17.27 -7.62
C ILE A 152 -5.37 16.28 -6.60
N GLY A 153 -5.97 16.78 -5.51
CA GLY A 153 -6.36 16.10 -4.27
C GLY A 153 -7.04 14.73 -4.41
N ASP A 154 -8.25 14.57 -3.88
CA ASP A 154 -8.88 13.24 -3.81
C ASP A 154 -9.51 12.80 -5.14
N PHE A 155 -9.76 13.72 -6.08
CA PHE A 155 -10.43 13.41 -7.34
C PHE A 155 -9.61 12.42 -8.19
N LEU A 156 -10.25 11.29 -8.53
CA LEU A 156 -9.69 10.11 -9.19
C LEU A 156 -8.47 9.49 -8.49
N CYS A 157 -8.19 9.86 -7.23
CA CYS A 157 -6.95 9.52 -6.55
C CYS A 157 -5.70 9.88 -7.38
N LEU A 158 -5.79 10.89 -8.26
CA LEU A 158 -4.81 11.12 -9.32
C LEU A 158 -3.42 11.38 -8.74
N SER A 159 -3.35 12.15 -7.65
CA SER A 159 -2.10 12.37 -6.91
C SER A 159 -1.39 11.06 -6.56
N ARG A 160 -2.09 10.13 -5.91
CA ARG A 160 -1.53 8.83 -5.50
C ARG A 160 -1.15 7.96 -6.70
N ILE A 161 -1.96 7.95 -7.77
CA ILE A 161 -1.65 7.20 -8.99
C ILE A 161 -0.32 7.64 -9.59
N LEU A 162 -0.08 8.95 -9.65
CA LEU A 162 1.15 9.52 -10.19
C LEU A 162 2.33 9.30 -9.24
N VAL A 163 2.17 9.57 -7.95
CA VAL A 163 3.23 9.45 -6.93
C VAL A 163 3.71 8.01 -6.75
N PHE A 164 2.80 7.03 -6.77
CA PHE A 164 3.16 5.62 -6.64
C PHE A 164 3.48 4.94 -7.99
N GLY A 165 3.21 5.62 -9.12
CA GLY A 165 3.49 5.13 -10.47
C GLY A 165 4.93 4.64 -10.68
N PRO A 166 5.97 5.40 -10.27
CA PRO A 166 7.37 4.95 -10.36
C PRO A 166 7.63 3.57 -9.75
N PHE A 167 7.06 3.31 -8.56
CA PHE A 167 7.22 2.03 -7.87
C PHE A 167 6.51 0.90 -8.61
N PHE A 168 5.29 1.16 -9.12
CA PHE A 168 4.54 0.18 -9.90
C PHE A 168 5.28 -0.20 -11.18
N TYR A 169 5.76 0.79 -11.94
CA TYR A 169 6.45 0.55 -13.20
C TYR A 169 7.83 -0.08 -12.98
N LEU A 170 8.54 0.29 -11.92
CA LEU A 170 9.79 -0.36 -11.53
C LEU A 170 9.57 -1.86 -11.30
N GLY A 171 8.54 -2.22 -10.53
CA GLY A 171 8.13 -3.61 -10.34
C GLY A 171 7.76 -4.30 -11.66
N TYR A 172 6.97 -3.64 -12.51
CA TYR A 172 6.54 -4.16 -13.81
C TYR A 172 7.69 -4.52 -14.75
N TYR A 173 8.76 -3.73 -14.78
CA TYR A 173 9.91 -4.02 -15.63
C TYR A 173 10.88 -5.04 -15.01
N MET A 174 10.99 -5.12 -13.68
CA MET A 174 11.91 -6.05 -13.01
C MET A 174 11.59 -7.52 -13.28
N LYS A 175 12.58 -8.31 -13.71
CA LYS A 175 12.46 -9.76 -13.90
C LYS A 175 12.96 -10.51 -12.67
N LYS A 176 12.77 -11.84 -12.66
CA LYS A 176 13.24 -12.69 -11.56
C LYS A 176 14.74 -12.56 -11.34
N GLU A 177 15.50 -12.46 -12.43
CA GLU A 177 16.96 -12.30 -12.40
C GLU A 177 17.36 -10.95 -11.79
N ASP A 178 16.59 -9.90 -12.03
CA ASP A 178 16.84 -8.57 -11.46
C ASP A 178 16.57 -8.59 -9.95
N ILE A 179 15.50 -9.25 -9.50
CA ILE A 179 15.20 -9.44 -8.08
C ILE A 179 16.35 -10.19 -7.38
N GLN A 180 16.89 -11.24 -7.99
CA GLN A 180 18.03 -11.99 -7.44
C GLN A 180 19.31 -11.13 -7.34
N LYS A 181 19.58 -10.27 -8.33
CA LYS A 181 20.73 -9.33 -8.28
C LYS A 181 20.58 -8.32 -7.16
N VAL A 182 19.39 -7.74 -7.04
CA VAL A 182 19.05 -6.72 -6.03
C VAL A 182 19.08 -7.34 -4.62
N LEU A 183 18.73 -8.62 -4.49
CA LEU A 183 18.84 -9.39 -3.25
C LEU A 183 20.19 -10.09 -3.06
N SER A 184 21.24 -9.65 -3.76
CA SER A 184 22.56 -10.25 -3.59
C SER A 184 23.12 -9.98 -2.17
N PRO A 185 23.79 -10.96 -1.54
CA PRO A 185 24.36 -10.79 -0.20
C PRO A 185 25.34 -9.62 -0.08
N LYS A 186 25.99 -9.23 -1.19
CA LYS A 186 26.91 -8.09 -1.26
C LYS A 186 26.21 -6.76 -0.97
N LEU A 187 24.95 -6.62 -1.37
CA LEU A 187 24.15 -5.40 -1.18
C LEU A 187 23.42 -5.37 0.17
N LYS A 188 23.30 -6.52 0.85
CA LYS A 188 22.58 -6.63 2.13
C LYS A 188 23.10 -5.66 3.20
N LYS A 189 24.41 -5.69 3.47
CA LYS A 189 25.02 -4.82 4.50
C LYS A 189 24.82 -3.32 4.21
N PRO A 190 25.21 -2.78 3.03
CA PRO A 190 25.05 -1.35 2.78
C PRO A 190 23.58 -0.91 2.77
N VAL A 191 22.66 -1.73 2.24
CA VAL A 191 21.23 -1.40 2.22
C VAL A 191 20.64 -1.38 3.63
N ILE A 192 20.96 -2.37 4.47
CA ILE A 192 20.50 -2.39 5.86
C ILE A 192 21.08 -1.19 6.63
N THR A 193 22.36 -0.87 6.46
CA THR A 193 22.97 0.30 7.10
C THR A 193 22.29 1.61 6.68
N ALA A 194 22.03 1.79 5.38
CA ALA A 194 21.32 2.96 4.88
C ALA A 194 19.88 3.05 5.43
N ALA A 195 19.14 1.93 5.42
CA ALA A 195 17.79 1.85 5.98
C ALA A 195 17.76 2.13 7.49
N SER A 196 18.71 1.59 8.26
CA SER A 196 18.85 1.90 9.69
C SER A 196 19.12 3.39 9.91
N GLY A 197 19.98 4.01 9.10
CA GLY A 197 20.22 5.46 9.13
C GLY A 197 18.95 6.27 8.87
N ILE A 198 18.15 5.88 7.88
CA ILE A 198 16.85 6.51 7.58
C ILE A 198 15.87 6.34 8.76
N CYS A 199 15.76 5.14 9.34
CA CYS A 199 14.94 4.91 10.52
C CYS A 199 15.36 5.79 11.71
N ILE A 200 16.67 5.89 11.98
CA ILE A 200 17.21 6.77 13.02
C ILE A 200 16.88 8.23 12.70
N GLY A 201 17.02 8.66 11.45
CA GLY A 201 16.64 10.01 11.02
C GLY A 201 15.16 10.32 11.30
N ILE A 202 14.26 9.40 10.96
CA ILE A 202 12.82 9.54 11.24
C ILE A 202 12.56 9.55 12.76
N LEU A 203 13.28 8.73 13.54
CA LEU A 203 13.16 8.71 15.00
C LEU A 203 13.62 10.02 15.65
N LEU A 204 14.68 10.65 15.14
CA LEU A 204 15.25 11.87 15.71
C LEU A 204 14.56 13.15 15.23
N PHE A 205 14.09 13.18 13.98
CA PHE A 205 13.59 14.39 13.33
C PHE A 205 12.14 14.30 12.88
N GLY A 206 11.46 13.16 13.05
CA GLY A 206 10.13 12.93 12.50
C GLY A 206 9.07 13.94 12.96
N ASP A 207 9.16 14.43 14.20
CA ASP A 207 8.21 15.42 14.72
C ASP A 207 8.35 16.79 14.07
N ARG A 208 9.58 17.15 13.66
CA ARG A 208 9.84 18.38 12.89
C ARG A 208 9.50 18.24 11.41
N LEU A 209 9.40 17.00 10.93
CA LEU A 209 9.13 16.65 9.53
C LEU A 209 7.71 16.11 9.34
N HIS A 210 6.77 16.54 10.18
CA HIS A 210 5.41 15.99 10.18
C HIS A 210 4.75 16.13 8.82
N ASP A 211 4.77 17.34 8.27
CA ASP A 211 4.06 17.66 7.04
C ASP A 211 4.74 16.95 5.86
N GLU A 212 6.06 16.92 5.81
CA GLU A 212 6.83 16.21 4.79
C GLU A 212 6.58 14.70 4.83
N LEU A 213 6.60 14.08 6.01
CA LEU A 213 6.34 12.65 6.15
C LEU A 213 4.87 12.30 5.83
N SER A 214 3.95 13.22 6.12
CA SER A 214 2.54 13.05 5.79
C SER A 214 2.28 13.09 4.28
N MET A 215 3.12 13.75 3.48
CA MET A 215 3.04 13.74 2.01
C MET A 215 3.12 12.34 1.39
N VAL A 216 3.64 11.34 2.12
CA VAL A 216 3.74 9.96 1.61
C VAL A 216 2.37 9.26 1.61
N TYR A 217 1.45 9.67 2.48
CA TYR A 217 0.18 8.96 2.68
C TYR A 217 -1.05 9.86 2.57
N GLU A 218 -0.90 11.16 2.79
CA GLU A 218 -1.92 12.18 2.61
C GLU A 218 -1.84 12.80 1.21
N ASN A 219 -2.94 13.40 0.78
CA ASN A 219 -3.06 14.05 -0.53
C ASN A 219 -2.72 15.54 -0.43
N ILE A 220 -1.52 15.83 0.04
CA ILE A 220 -1.06 17.19 0.34
C ILE A 220 -0.43 17.82 -0.92
N SER A 221 -0.88 19.02 -1.28
CA SER A 221 -0.23 19.85 -2.29
C SER A 221 1.04 20.48 -1.72
N TYR A 222 2.06 20.73 -2.56
CA TYR A 222 3.25 21.42 -2.07
C TYR A 222 2.94 22.81 -1.49
N PHE A 223 1.86 23.47 -1.93
CA PHE A 223 1.43 24.75 -1.39
C PHE A 223 0.98 24.70 0.08
N GLU A 224 0.77 23.52 0.63
CA GLU A 224 0.47 23.31 2.06
C GLU A 224 1.76 23.14 2.89
N LEU A 225 2.92 23.02 2.25
CA LEU A 225 4.23 23.03 2.92
C LEU A 225 4.72 24.46 3.12
N ASP A 226 5.37 24.73 4.25
CA ASP A 226 6.04 26.01 4.53
C ASP A 226 7.00 26.42 3.40
N HIS A 227 7.73 25.44 2.84
CA HIS A 227 8.68 25.63 1.74
C HIS A 227 8.22 24.94 0.45
N TRP A 228 7.05 25.34 -0.07
CA TRP A 228 6.43 24.74 -1.27
C TRP A 228 7.34 24.58 -2.49
N ALA A 229 8.29 25.50 -2.70
CA ALA A 229 9.25 25.45 -3.82
C ALA A 229 10.22 24.26 -3.72
N GLU A 230 10.46 23.76 -2.51
CA GLU A 230 11.32 22.60 -2.23
C GLU A 230 10.54 21.28 -2.21
N GLY A 231 9.20 21.33 -2.31
CA GLY A 231 8.34 20.15 -2.18
C GLY A 231 8.68 19.00 -3.14
N ALA A 232 9.16 19.31 -4.35
CA ALA A 232 9.65 18.29 -5.28
C ALA A 232 10.94 17.61 -4.80
N ILE A 233 11.86 18.35 -4.19
CA ILE A 233 13.10 17.80 -3.61
C ILE A 233 12.75 16.93 -2.42
N VAL A 234 11.88 17.41 -1.52
CA VAL A 234 11.36 16.64 -0.38
C VAL A 234 10.73 15.32 -0.86
N ARG A 235 9.85 15.38 -1.87
CA ARG A 235 9.24 14.17 -2.44
C ARG A 235 10.28 13.22 -3.02
N LEU A 236 11.28 13.73 -3.74
CA LEU A 236 12.36 12.89 -4.28
C LEU A 236 13.13 12.19 -3.15
N VAL A 237 13.48 12.90 -2.08
CA VAL A 237 14.14 12.33 -0.90
C VAL A 237 13.28 11.25 -0.26
N LEU A 238 11.98 11.50 -0.05
CA LEU A 238 11.05 10.51 0.50
C LEU A 238 10.91 9.28 -0.40
N MET A 239 10.91 9.45 -1.73
CA MET A 239 10.91 8.33 -2.67
C MET A 239 12.19 7.50 -2.56
N VAL A 240 13.36 8.14 -2.40
CA VAL A 240 14.63 7.44 -2.19
C VAL A 240 14.60 6.68 -0.85
N CYS A 241 14.13 7.32 0.22
CA CYS A 241 13.95 6.67 1.52
C CYS A 241 13.03 5.45 1.42
N ALA A 242 11.89 5.59 0.72
CA ALA A 242 10.97 4.51 0.47
C ALA A 242 11.65 3.34 -0.27
N VAL A 243 12.48 3.59 -1.28
CA VAL A 243 13.24 2.54 -2.00
C VAL A 243 14.16 1.79 -1.04
N PHE A 244 14.99 2.49 -0.25
CA PHE A 244 15.94 1.83 0.65
C PHE A 244 15.27 1.05 1.77
N LEU A 245 14.21 1.60 2.39
CA LEU A 245 13.45 0.89 3.42
C LEU A 245 12.73 -0.34 2.83
N SER A 246 12.12 -0.20 1.65
CA SER A 246 11.50 -1.32 0.93
C SER A 246 12.53 -2.41 0.64
N TRP A 247 13.71 -2.03 0.16
CA TRP A 247 14.78 -2.96 -0.18
C TRP A 247 15.32 -3.68 1.07
N ALA A 248 15.47 -2.97 2.20
CA ALA A 248 15.84 -3.58 3.46
C ALA A 248 14.81 -4.62 3.93
N VAL A 249 13.51 -4.31 3.86
CA VAL A 249 12.45 -5.26 4.21
C VAL A 249 12.50 -6.50 3.30
N MET A 250 12.76 -6.31 2.01
CA MET A 250 12.92 -7.42 1.07
C MET A 250 14.07 -8.38 1.45
N PHE A 251 15.13 -7.91 2.13
CA PHE A 251 16.21 -8.76 2.66
C PHE A 251 15.84 -9.52 3.95
N LEU A 252 14.84 -9.04 4.70
CA LEU A 252 14.38 -9.66 5.94
C LEU A 252 13.40 -10.81 5.69
N VAL A 253 12.79 -10.84 4.50
CA VAL A 253 11.81 -11.85 4.13
C VAL A 253 12.49 -13.15 3.69
N PRO A 254 12.12 -14.31 4.27
CA PRO A 254 12.68 -15.60 3.88
C PRO A 254 12.18 -16.04 2.48
N ASP A 255 13.03 -16.75 1.75
CA ASP A 255 12.76 -17.29 0.42
C ASP A 255 12.13 -18.70 0.44
N ARG A 256 12.12 -19.36 1.59
CA ARG A 256 11.49 -20.68 1.82
C ARG A 256 10.02 -20.57 2.22
N LYS A 257 9.28 -21.68 2.10
CA LYS A 257 7.93 -21.80 2.68
C LYS A 257 7.99 -21.59 4.19
N THR A 258 7.12 -20.73 4.71
CA THR A 258 6.97 -20.45 6.15
C THR A 258 5.53 -20.63 6.59
N GLN A 259 5.27 -20.48 7.90
CA GLN A 259 3.93 -20.52 8.46
C GLN A 259 3.05 -19.35 8.01
N ILE A 260 3.62 -18.25 7.53
CA ILE A 260 2.86 -17.07 7.06
C ILE A 260 2.63 -17.07 5.55
N SER A 261 3.25 -17.99 4.79
CA SER A 261 3.13 -17.99 3.32
C SER A 261 1.67 -18.05 2.86
N PHE A 262 0.80 -18.76 3.59
CA PHE A 262 -0.62 -18.88 3.23
C PHE A 262 -1.36 -17.53 3.27
N ILE A 263 -0.92 -16.59 4.10
CA ILE A 263 -1.49 -15.24 4.22
C ILE A 263 -1.25 -14.46 2.93
N GLY A 264 -0.05 -14.57 2.36
CA GLY A 264 0.33 -13.91 1.10
C GLY A 264 -0.51 -14.34 -0.10
N GLU A 265 -1.14 -15.50 -0.05
CA GLU A 265 -2.06 -16.00 -1.08
C GLU A 265 -3.46 -15.38 -0.97
N ARG A 266 -3.78 -14.84 0.20
CA ARG A 266 -5.12 -14.45 0.63
C ARG A 266 -5.18 -12.98 1.04
N THR A 267 -4.32 -12.14 0.44
CA THR A 267 -4.21 -10.72 0.80
C THR A 267 -5.47 -9.92 0.50
N MET A 268 -6.20 -10.23 -0.59
CA MET A 268 -7.38 -9.47 -1.01
C MET A 268 -8.52 -9.49 0.03
N PRO A 269 -8.94 -10.65 0.58
CA PRO A 269 -9.87 -10.70 1.71
C PRO A 269 -9.42 -9.87 2.93
N VAL A 270 -8.16 -10.03 3.34
CA VAL A 270 -7.60 -9.29 4.48
C VAL A 270 -7.66 -7.78 4.20
N TYR A 271 -7.22 -7.35 3.02
CA TYR A 271 -7.20 -5.96 2.58
C TYR A 271 -8.60 -5.30 2.59
N MET A 272 -9.65 -6.01 2.18
CA MET A 272 -10.99 -5.42 2.19
C MET A 272 -11.59 -5.39 3.60
N LEU A 273 -11.53 -6.53 4.32
CA LEU A 273 -12.29 -6.70 5.56
C LEU A 273 -11.66 -5.97 6.75
N HIS A 274 -10.32 -5.84 6.81
CA HIS A 274 -9.68 -5.18 7.95
C HIS A 274 -10.11 -3.72 8.08
N ARG A 275 -10.30 -3.02 6.95
CA ARG A 275 -10.73 -1.61 6.95
C ARG A 275 -12.12 -1.49 7.56
N LEU A 276 -13.05 -2.37 7.19
CA LEU A 276 -14.41 -2.39 7.76
C LEU A 276 -14.39 -2.63 9.27
N ILE A 277 -13.60 -3.60 9.72
CA ILE A 277 -13.49 -3.95 11.14
C ILE A 277 -12.86 -2.81 11.93
N ARG A 278 -11.83 -2.16 11.40
CA ARG A 278 -11.22 -0.99 12.01
C ARG A 278 -12.17 0.22 12.03
N ASP A 279 -12.99 0.40 10.98
CA ASP A 279 -14.27 1.15 10.95
C ASP A 279 -15.09 0.97 12.22
N ILE A 280 -15.59 -0.25 12.37
CA ILE A 280 -16.51 -0.62 13.45
C ILE A 280 -15.87 -0.39 14.82
N LEU A 281 -14.62 -0.83 15.02
CA LEU A 281 -13.90 -0.66 16.29
C LEU A 281 -13.65 0.82 16.62
N MET A 282 -13.38 1.64 15.61
CA MET A 282 -13.26 3.10 15.78
C MET A 282 -14.57 3.67 16.31
N PHE A 283 -15.71 3.31 15.71
CA PHE A 283 -17.03 3.79 16.13
C PHE A 283 -17.48 3.24 17.49
N MET A 284 -16.91 2.12 17.94
CA MET A 284 -17.12 1.59 19.30
C MET A 284 -16.26 2.30 20.37
N GLY A 285 -15.50 3.34 20.01
CA GLY A 285 -14.69 4.12 20.95
C GLY A 285 -13.37 3.45 21.35
N MET A 286 -12.87 2.47 20.57
CA MET A 286 -11.63 1.75 20.91
C MET A 286 -10.43 2.69 21.12
N TYR A 287 -10.34 3.78 20.34
CA TYR A 287 -9.21 4.71 20.41
C TYR A 287 -9.19 5.56 21.68
N ASP A 288 -10.37 5.88 22.25
CA ASP A 288 -10.49 6.63 23.50
C ASP A 288 -9.81 5.91 24.67
N TYR A 289 -9.81 4.57 24.64
CA TYR A 289 -9.12 3.72 25.63
C TYR A 289 -7.64 3.52 25.31
N LEU A 290 -7.28 3.45 24.03
CA LEU A 290 -5.90 3.19 23.60
C LEU A 290 -4.99 4.40 23.81
N GLU A 291 -5.51 5.63 23.73
CA GLU A 291 -4.66 6.81 23.95
C GLU A 291 -4.18 6.94 25.41
N GLN A 292 -4.84 6.25 26.35
CA GLN A 292 -4.52 6.29 27.78
C GLN A 292 -3.45 5.28 28.23
N LEU A 293 -3.04 4.33 27.39
CA LEU A 293 -2.25 3.15 27.78
C LEU A 293 -0.80 3.12 27.22
N ASP A 294 -0.34 4.20 26.58
CA ASP A 294 1.02 4.37 26.07
C ASP A 294 1.63 3.15 25.34
N LEU A 295 2.67 2.53 25.90
CA LEU A 295 3.37 1.37 25.33
C LEU A 295 2.49 0.12 25.25
N LEU A 296 1.54 -0.03 26.18
CA LEU A 296 0.60 -1.15 26.16
C LEU A 296 -0.31 -1.07 24.93
N SER A 297 -0.67 0.14 24.49
CA SER A 297 -1.45 0.38 23.27
C SER A 297 -0.73 -0.12 22.03
N VAL A 298 0.59 0.06 21.95
CA VAL A 298 1.42 -0.46 20.87
C VAL A 298 1.31 -1.99 20.80
N LEU A 299 1.51 -2.65 21.94
CA LEU A 299 1.43 -4.11 22.03
C LEU A 299 0.04 -4.63 21.69
N LEU A 300 -1.01 -3.99 22.23
CA LEU A 300 -2.40 -4.35 21.95
C LEU A 300 -2.74 -4.20 20.47
N LEU A 301 -2.35 -3.10 19.83
CA LEU A 301 -2.61 -2.88 18.40
C LEU A 301 -1.85 -3.86 17.52
N ILE A 302 -0.60 -4.18 17.85
CA ILE A 302 0.16 -5.23 17.16
C ILE A 302 -0.54 -6.58 17.31
N CYS A 303 -0.97 -6.94 18.52
CA CYS A 303 -1.72 -8.17 18.78
C CYS A 303 -3.03 -8.22 17.98
N VAL A 304 -3.81 -7.14 17.99
CA VAL A 304 -5.06 -7.03 17.20
C VAL A 304 -4.75 -7.18 15.71
N ALA A 305 -3.74 -6.50 15.20
CA ALA A 305 -3.35 -6.59 13.78
C ALA A 305 -2.91 -8.02 13.39
N ILE A 306 -2.15 -8.71 14.25
CA ILE A 306 -1.75 -10.11 14.05
C ILE A 306 -3.00 -11.00 14.02
N CYS A 307 -3.80 -10.98 15.09
CA CYS A 307 -5.01 -11.80 15.22
C CYS A 307 -5.96 -11.58 14.04
N LEU A 308 -6.18 -10.32 13.66
CA LEU A 308 -7.04 -9.95 12.55
C LEU A 308 -6.49 -10.46 11.22
N THR A 309 -5.18 -10.32 10.97
CA THR A 309 -4.54 -10.81 9.74
C THR A 309 -4.66 -12.33 9.63
N PHE A 310 -4.42 -13.06 10.72
CA PHE A 310 -4.56 -14.52 10.76
C PHE A 310 -6.00 -14.98 10.58
N TRP A 311 -6.95 -14.33 11.26
CA TRP A 311 -8.36 -14.70 11.18
C TRP A 311 -8.94 -14.43 9.77
N LEU A 312 -8.66 -13.25 9.21
CA LEU A 312 -9.14 -12.88 7.87
C LEU A 312 -8.48 -13.69 6.75
N SER A 313 -7.30 -14.25 6.98
CA SER A 313 -6.64 -15.17 6.04
C SER A 313 -7.07 -16.64 6.21
N SER A 314 -8.02 -16.93 7.11
CA SER A 314 -8.61 -18.26 7.23
C SER A 314 -9.31 -18.70 5.94
N GLU A 315 -9.39 -20.02 5.73
CA GLU A 315 -9.98 -20.60 4.53
C GLU A 315 -11.45 -20.24 4.36
N TRP A 316 -12.18 -20.26 5.47
CA TRP A 316 -13.60 -19.95 5.49
C TRP A 316 -13.86 -18.51 5.04
N VAL A 317 -13.21 -17.52 5.67
CA VAL A 317 -13.37 -16.09 5.32
C VAL A 317 -13.00 -15.87 3.86
N THR A 318 -11.84 -16.39 3.45
CA THR A 318 -11.33 -16.27 2.08
C THR A 318 -12.31 -16.85 1.07
N LYS A 319 -12.90 -18.01 1.34
CA LYS A 319 -13.88 -18.65 0.45
C LYS A 319 -15.15 -17.81 0.30
N GLN A 320 -15.64 -17.19 1.37
CA GLN A 320 -16.83 -16.33 1.30
C GLN A 320 -16.55 -15.06 0.49
N VAL A 321 -15.46 -14.35 0.78
CA VAL A 321 -15.09 -13.14 0.02
C VAL A 321 -14.88 -13.48 -1.46
N ASN A 322 -14.14 -14.56 -1.76
CA ASN A 322 -13.90 -14.98 -3.14
C ASN A 322 -15.19 -15.42 -3.85
N ARG A 323 -16.18 -15.99 -3.14
CA ARG A 323 -17.49 -16.31 -3.70
C ARG A 323 -18.24 -15.04 -4.12
N VAL A 324 -18.20 -14.00 -3.29
CA VAL A 324 -18.81 -12.69 -3.60
C VAL A 324 -18.09 -12.02 -4.76
N LEU A 325 -16.76 -12.04 -4.77
CA LEU A 325 -15.95 -11.38 -5.81
C LEU A 325 -15.90 -12.14 -7.14
N ARG A 326 -16.25 -13.44 -7.17
CA ARG A 326 -16.23 -14.25 -8.39
C ARG A 326 -17.06 -13.58 -9.49
N LEU A 327 -16.46 -13.46 -10.67
CA LEU A 327 -17.17 -13.04 -11.88
C LEU A 327 -17.96 -14.24 -12.41
N ARG A 328 -19.29 -14.12 -12.46
CA ARG A 328 -20.14 -15.04 -13.23
C ARG A 328 -20.24 -14.47 -14.64
N LEU A 329 -19.19 -14.68 -15.43
CA LEU A 329 -19.23 -14.41 -16.86
C LEU A 329 -19.74 -15.68 -17.52
N TRP A 330 -20.82 -15.54 -18.28
CA TRP A 330 -21.55 -16.61 -18.95
C TRP A 330 -20.66 -17.44 -19.88
#